data_AF-A0A1G1FNN0-F1
#
_entry.id   AF-A0A1G1FNN0-F1
#
_cell.length_a   1.000
_cell.length_b   1.000
_cell.length_c   1.000
_cell.angle_alpha   90.00
_cell.angle_beta   90.00
_cell.angle_gamma   90.00
#
_symmetry.space_group_name_H-M   'P 1'
#
loop_
_entity.id
_entity.type
_entity.pdbx_description
1 polymer ?
#
loop_
_entity_poly.entity_id
_entity_poly.type
_entity_poly.pdbx_seq_one_letter_code
_entity_poly.pdbx_strand_id
1 'polypeptide(L)'
;MVLLFGCGGGGGSSAGGGGSNTLFYAVKATTPTFAATTSAKPQNAKGKIYSAPSFSDPAMMVAFQLLRNYSYPADEGKIDMSNIYKILWEAGGKLDDAKYLCSSMTSTTDSAISPYLFSDFLGHSYTCGGNIDESVQPGYGSSFAYEETGTLRKMLASYKWAPDVAQQIAIGTIQASYDDTTKNVELIFAQAVNYPAGSTMGGPSGSGFATRARITGNSDTHDFELKMFTGSTSLVGKGKSQGAGNYFLIRDGSNYFCIPAGATETDLAGMQPMNQTDANASPNCGVYATAVTAMTSYTGADLPNIDLSDFNNGVRGTPVNYLMF
;
A
#
# COMPACT_ATOMS: atom_id res chain seq x y z
N MET A 1 21.66 39.02 -8.19
CA MET A 1 20.89 39.43 -7.01
C MET A 1 20.79 38.21 -6.11
N VAL A 2 21.49 38.25 -4.98
CA VAL A 2 21.60 37.13 -4.02
C VAL A 2 20.45 37.27 -3.04
N LEU A 3 19.56 36.27 -2.97
CA LEU A 3 18.53 36.17 -1.95
C LEU A 3 18.89 35.01 -1.01
N LEU A 4 19.51 35.39 0.11
CA LEU A 4 19.71 34.58 1.30
C LEU A 4 18.33 34.37 1.96
N PHE A 5 17.91 33.11 2.15
CA PHE A 5 16.84 32.77 3.09
C PHE A 5 17.45 32.14 4.34
N GLY A 6 17.39 32.92 5.42
CA GLY A 6 17.84 32.52 6.75
C GLY A 6 16.88 31.54 7.42
N CYS A 7 17.47 30.69 8.25
CA CYS A 7 16.82 29.84 9.22
C CYS A 7 16.25 30.69 10.37
N GLY A 8 14.98 30.46 10.75
CA GLY A 8 14.35 31.10 11.90
C GLY A 8 13.00 30.45 12.20
N GLY A 9 12.90 29.79 13.35
CA GLY A 9 11.73 29.02 13.77
C GLY A 9 10.46 29.85 13.94
N GLY A 10 9.35 29.26 13.53
CA GLY A 10 7.99 29.74 13.76
C GLY A 10 7.02 28.61 13.45
N GLY A 11 6.27 28.17 14.46
CA GLY A 11 5.17 27.22 14.29
C GLY A 11 4.15 27.79 13.32
N GLY A 12 4.20 27.31 12.09
CA GLY A 12 3.22 27.59 11.06
C GLY A 12 2.28 26.40 10.97
N SER A 13 1.06 26.56 11.48
CA SER A 13 -0.08 25.78 11.02
C SER A 13 -0.17 25.96 9.49
N SER A 14 0.31 24.98 8.74
CA SER A 14 0.07 24.91 7.30
C SER A 14 -1.41 24.65 7.09
N ALA A 15 -2.15 25.72 6.79
CA ALA A 15 -3.46 25.63 6.21
C ALA A 15 -3.37 24.80 4.92
N GLY A 16 -4.02 23.64 4.93
CA GLY A 16 -4.52 22.86 3.80
C GLY A 16 -3.92 23.15 2.42
N GLY A 17 -2.68 22.72 2.19
CA GLY A 17 -2.20 22.38 0.85
C GLY A 17 -2.66 20.98 0.50
N GLY A 18 -3.97 20.77 0.38
CA GLY A 18 -4.55 19.47 0.01
C GLY A 18 -4.31 19.22 -1.47
N GLY A 19 -3.14 18.70 -1.82
CA GLY A 19 -2.95 18.03 -3.11
C GLY A 19 -4.04 16.99 -3.30
N SER A 20 -4.52 16.84 -4.53
CA SER A 20 -5.42 15.77 -4.88
C SER A 20 -4.74 14.42 -4.55
N ASN A 21 -5.53 13.45 -4.09
CA ASN A 21 -5.07 12.11 -3.73
C ASN A 21 -5.96 11.09 -4.43
N THR A 22 -6.14 11.25 -5.74
CA THR A 22 -7.18 10.56 -6.52
C THR A 22 -7.10 9.06 -6.37
N LEU A 23 -5.89 8.49 -6.53
CA LEU A 23 -5.67 7.05 -6.42
C LEU A 23 -5.98 6.54 -5.01
N PHE A 24 -5.55 7.26 -3.97
CA PHE A 24 -5.85 6.92 -2.59
C PHE A 24 -7.36 6.86 -2.37
N TYR A 25 -8.11 7.87 -2.82
CA TYR A 25 -9.57 7.89 -2.65
C TYR A 25 -10.27 6.83 -3.49
N ALA A 26 -9.82 6.59 -4.73
CA ALA A 26 -10.38 5.56 -5.59
C ALA A 26 -10.15 4.16 -5.00
N VAL A 27 -8.94 3.85 -4.54
CA VAL A 27 -8.63 2.56 -3.89
C VAL A 27 -9.36 2.43 -2.55
N LYS A 28 -9.48 3.50 -1.78
CA LYS A 28 -10.25 3.52 -0.53
C LYS A 28 -11.75 3.29 -0.77
N ALA A 29 -12.27 3.71 -1.92
CA ALA A 29 -13.64 3.43 -2.34
C ALA A 29 -13.85 1.97 -2.79
N THR A 30 -12.81 1.30 -3.30
CA THR A 30 -12.92 -0.09 -3.78
C THR A 30 -12.48 -1.13 -2.76
N THR A 31 -11.57 -0.81 -1.85
CA THR A 31 -10.94 -1.78 -0.95
C THR A 31 -11.52 -1.67 0.47
N PRO A 32 -11.75 -2.79 1.19
CA PRO A 32 -12.28 -2.74 2.55
C PRO A 32 -11.43 -1.88 3.48
N THR A 33 -12.07 -0.97 4.22
CA THR A 33 -11.41 -0.19 5.27
C THR A 33 -11.93 -0.60 6.64
N PHE A 34 -11.03 -0.96 7.54
CA PHE A 34 -11.42 -1.32 8.90
C PHE A 34 -11.31 -0.14 9.84
N ALA A 35 -12.42 0.17 10.52
CA ALA A 35 -12.42 1.18 11.57
C ALA A 35 -11.76 0.60 12.83
N ALA A 36 -10.72 1.27 13.32
CA ALA A 36 -10.14 0.97 14.63
C ALA A 36 -11.01 1.57 15.74
N THR A 37 -11.29 0.80 16.78
CA THR A 37 -12.12 1.26 17.91
C THR A 37 -11.32 2.10 18.90
N THR A 38 -10.00 1.99 18.87
CA THR A 38 -9.09 2.84 19.65
C THR A 38 -8.34 3.81 18.73
N SER A 39 -8.38 5.11 19.09
CA SER A 39 -7.52 6.12 18.48
C SER A 39 -6.08 5.63 18.56
N ALA A 40 -5.36 5.59 17.45
CA ALA A 40 -3.94 5.24 17.45
C ALA A 40 -3.25 6.15 18.49
N LYS A 41 -2.72 5.55 19.56
CA LYS A 41 -1.98 6.30 20.58
C LYS A 41 -0.60 6.61 20.00
N PRO A 42 -0.10 7.85 20.12
CA PRO A 42 1.28 8.16 19.75
C PRO A 42 2.24 7.25 20.52
N GLN A 43 3.23 6.70 19.82
CA GLN A 43 4.28 5.85 20.40
C GLN A 43 5.02 6.59 21.50
N ASN A 44 4.75 6.25 22.75
CA ASN A 44 5.70 6.41 23.84
C ASN A 44 5.81 5.05 24.56
N ALA A 45 7.03 4.54 24.66
CA ALA A 45 7.47 3.35 25.39
C ALA A 45 7.29 1.97 24.70
N LYS A 46 8.40 1.50 24.09
CA LYS A 46 9.00 0.15 24.24
C LYS A 46 8.13 -1.12 24.16
N GLY A 47 6.93 -1.08 23.59
CA GLY A 47 6.08 -2.27 23.61
C GLY A 47 4.98 -2.26 22.57
N LYS A 48 5.17 -3.14 21.58
CA LYS A 48 4.15 -3.76 20.73
C LYS A 48 3.43 -2.84 19.72
N ILE A 49 3.42 -3.34 18.50
CA ILE A 49 2.69 -2.87 17.33
C ILE A 49 1.21 -2.87 17.69
N TYR A 50 0.69 -1.74 18.16
CA TYR A 50 -0.67 -1.55 18.67
C TYR A 50 -1.03 -2.43 19.88
N SER A 51 -1.74 -1.85 20.86
CA SER A 51 -2.58 -2.64 21.77
C SER A 51 -3.83 -3.10 21.03
N ALA A 52 -3.66 -3.81 19.92
CA ALA A 52 -4.80 -4.40 19.23
C ALA A 52 -5.42 -5.45 20.16
N PRO A 53 -6.75 -5.63 20.19
CA PRO A 53 -7.35 -6.76 20.88
C PRO A 53 -6.69 -8.06 20.41
N SER A 54 -6.66 -9.08 21.28
CA SER A 54 -6.17 -10.39 20.88
C SER A 54 -7.07 -10.92 19.75
N PHE A 55 -6.60 -10.85 18.51
CA PHE A 55 -7.26 -11.51 17.39
C PHE A 55 -7.20 -13.01 17.60
N SER A 56 -8.33 -13.69 17.46
CA SER A 56 -8.37 -15.16 17.51
C SER A 56 -7.61 -15.79 16.34
N ASP A 57 -7.59 -15.12 15.19
CA ASP A 57 -6.96 -15.61 13.97
C ASP A 57 -5.83 -14.66 13.49
N PRO A 58 -4.60 -15.16 13.29
CA PRO A 58 -3.48 -14.37 12.78
C PRO A 58 -3.74 -13.73 11.41
N ALA A 59 -4.51 -14.38 10.54
CA ALA A 59 -4.86 -13.86 9.22
C ALA A 59 -5.69 -12.58 9.33
N MET A 60 -6.62 -12.53 10.29
CA MET A 60 -7.45 -11.35 10.53
C MET A 60 -6.65 -10.21 11.17
N MET A 61 -5.66 -10.52 12.02
CA MET A 61 -4.72 -9.50 12.50
C MET A 61 -3.95 -8.87 11.33
N VAL A 62 -3.43 -9.70 10.42
CA VAL A 62 -2.71 -9.23 9.24
C VAL A 62 -3.60 -8.39 8.32
N ALA A 63 -4.82 -8.88 8.03
CA ALA A 63 -5.80 -8.14 7.23
C ALA A 63 -6.13 -6.78 7.87
N PHE A 64 -6.32 -6.75 9.19
CA PHE A 64 -6.58 -5.51 9.93
C PHE A 64 -5.41 -4.55 9.82
N GLN A 65 -4.17 -4.97 10.08
CA GLN A 65 -3.02 -4.05 10.03
C GLN A 65 -2.83 -3.44 8.63
N LEU A 66 -2.98 -4.26 7.59
CA LEU A 66 -2.81 -3.78 6.22
C LEU A 66 -3.95 -2.86 5.76
N LEU A 67 -5.20 -3.20 6.11
CA LEU A 67 -6.42 -2.55 5.60
C LEU A 67 -7.12 -1.64 6.63
N ARG A 68 -6.50 -1.39 7.77
CA ARG A 68 -6.98 -0.40 8.74
C ARG A 68 -7.07 0.96 8.05
N ASN A 69 -8.19 1.65 8.28
CA ASN A 69 -8.38 2.99 7.75
C ASN A 69 -7.23 3.93 8.16
N TYR A 70 -6.73 4.69 7.20
CA TYR A 70 -5.72 5.73 7.38
C TYR A 70 -6.34 7.11 7.20
N SER A 71 -6.06 8.01 8.14
CA SER A 71 -6.55 9.38 8.19
C SER A 71 -5.40 10.36 8.43
N TYR A 72 -4.87 10.94 7.36
CA TYR A 72 -3.93 12.04 7.45
C TYR A 72 -4.60 13.33 7.97
N PRO A 73 -3.94 14.16 8.82
CA PRO A 73 -2.63 13.94 9.45
C PRO A 73 -2.71 13.20 10.80
N ALA A 74 -3.90 12.79 11.24
CA ALA A 74 -4.12 12.25 12.58
C ALA A 74 -3.36 10.94 12.86
N ASP A 75 -3.08 10.16 11.81
CA ASP A 75 -2.39 8.87 11.88
C ASP A 75 -0.88 8.95 11.56
N GLU A 76 -0.35 10.13 11.22
CA GLU A 76 1.08 10.29 10.97
C GLU A 76 1.93 9.99 12.20
N GLY A 77 3.04 9.27 11.98
CA GLY A 77 3.90 8.77 13.05
C GLY A 77 3.27 7.70 13.95
N LYS A 78 2.05 7.25 13.65
CA LYS A 78 1.35 6.18 14.40
C LYS A 78 1.11 4.95 13.55
N ILE A 79 0.73 5.18 12.28
CA ILE A 79 0.64 4.17 11.25
C ILE A 79 1.90 4.29 10.39
N ASP A 80 2.61 3.18 10.21
CA ASP A 80 3.80 3.10 9.36
C ASP A 80 3.47 2.48 7.99
N MET A 81 4.50 2.26 7.17
CA MET A 81 4.36 1.70 5.82
C MET A 81 3.88 0.25 5.79
N SER A 82 3.54 -0.39 6.92
CA SER A 82 2.84 -1.68 6.93
C SER A 82 1.37 -1.57 6.50
N ASN A 83 0.83 -0.36 6.37
CA ASN A 83 -0.56 -0.09 5.99
C ASN A 83 -0.67 0.36 4.54
N ILE A 84 -1.58 -0.24 3.76
CA ILE A 84 -1.70 0.07 2.32
C ILE A 84 -2.17 1.50 2.08
N TYR A 85 -3.06 2.02 2.91
CA TYR A 85 -3.63 3.35 2.72
C TYR A 85 -2.61 4.44 3.01
N LYS A 86 -1.69 4.24 3.95
CA LYS A 86 -0.54 5.12 4.12
C LYS A 86 0.36 5.11 2.88
N ILE A 87 0.73 3.92 2.39
CA ILE A 87 1.53 3.78 1.16
C ILE A 87 0.86 4.53 -0.01
N LEU A 88 -0.45 4.35 -0.17
CA LEU A 88 -1.24 4.97 -1.22
C LEU A 88 -1.39 6.47 -1.05
N TRP A 89 -1.42 6.98 0.17
CA TRP A 89 -1.43 8.42 0.42
C TRP A 89 -0.09 9.04 0.00
N GLU A 90 1.03 8.39 0.36
CA GLU A 90 2.39 8.81 -0.05
C GLU A 90 2.60 8.72 -1.57
N ALA A 91 1.96 7.74 -2.22
CA ALA A 91 2.04 7.55 -3.67
C ALA A 91 0.97 8.31 -4.47
N GLY A 92 -0.17 8.62 -3.84
CA GLY A 92 -1.34 9.23 -4.46
C GLY A 92 -1.06 10.66 -4.90
N GLY A 93 -0.34 11.42 -4.07
CA GLY A 93 0.18 12.73 -4.47
C GLY A 93 1.06 12.64 -5.71
N LYS A 94 1.85 11.57 -5.84
CA LYS A 94 2.71 11.37 -7.02
C LYS A 94 1.91 11.09 -8.28
N LEU A 95 0.80 10.34 -8.24
CA LEU A 95 -0.04 10.14 -9.42
C LEU A 95 -0.60 11.48 -9.92
N ASP A 96 -1.09 12.31 -9.01
CA ASP A 96 -1.74 13.56 -9.38
C ASP A 96 -0.73 14.63 -9.83
N ASP A 97 0.49 14.60 -9.28
CA ASP A 97 1.59 15.51 -9.64
C ASP A 97 2.44 14.98 -10.81
N ALA A 98 2.41 13.68 -11.13
CA ALA A 98 3.32 13.04 -12.09
C ALA A 98 3.30 13.73 -13.45
N LYS A 99 2.12 14.14 -13.93
CA LYS A 99 1.96 14.84 -15.22
C LYS A 99 2.69 16.19 -15.28
N TYR A 100 2.99 16.80 -14.14
CA TYR A 100 3.73 18.08 -14.05
C TYR A 100 5.21 17.88 -13.73
N LEU A 101 5.57 16.71 -13.20
CA LEU A 101 6.92 16.40 -12.74
C LEU A 101 7.67 15.46 -13.70
N CYS A 102 6.99 14.85 -14.68
CA CYS A 102 7.60 13.97 -15.67
C CYS A 102 8.09 14.73 -16.92
N SER A 103 9.11 14.18 -17.57
CA SER A 103 9.56 14.55 -18.90
C SER A 103 9.34 13.40 -19.88
N SER A 104 9.12 13.71 -21.16
CA SER A 104 8.92 12.68 -22.19
C SER A 104 10.10 11.70 -22.24
N MET A 105 9.80 10.41 -22.36
CA MET A 105 10.80 9.36 -22.57
C MET A 105 11.03 9.20 -24.08
N THR A 106 12.29 9.18 -24.49
CA THR A 106 12.70 9.31 -25.90
C THR A 106 12.76 7.99 -26.66
N SER A 107 12.74 6.83 -25.99
CA SER A 107 12.84 5.52 -26.63
C SER A 107 11.95 4.45 -26.00
N THR A 108 11.62 3.41 -26.76
CA THR A 108 10.99 2.17 -26.25
C THR A 108 11.95 1.30 -25.44
N THR A 109 13.28 1.54 -25.55
CA THR A 109 14.27 0.99 -24.61
C THR A 109 14.17 1.63 -23.22
N ASP A 110 13.55 2.82 -23.14
CA ASP A 110 13.36 3.59 -21.91
C ASP A 110 12.07 3.16 -21.19
N SER A 111 11.71 1.87 -21.33
CA SER A 111 10.52 1.32 -20.72
C SER A 111 10.73 1.28 -19.21
N ALA A 112 10.01 2.13 -18.47
CA ALA A 112 10.02 2.09 -17.02
C ALA A 112 9.62 0.69 -16.53
N ILE A 113 10.60 -0.05 -16.02
CA ILE A 113 10.43 -1.38 -15.47
C ILE A 113 10.48 -1.31 -13.95
N SER A 114 9.57 -2.02 -13.30
CA SER A 114 9.60 -2.21 -11.85
C SER A 114 10.95 -2.82 -11.44
N PRO A 115 11.57 -2.36 -10.35
CA PRO A 115 12.77 -3.02 -9.81
C PRO A 115 12.48 -4.45 -9.33
N TYR A 116 11.20 -4.81 -9.22
CA TYR A 116 10.75 -6.17 -8.96
C TYR A 116 10.23 -6.82 -10.24
N LEU A 117 10.84 -7.93 -10.62
CA LEU A 117 10.54 -8.70 -11.84
C LEU A 117 9.33 -9.62 -11.67
N PHE A 118 8.19 -9.05 -11.30
CA PHE A 118 6.94 -9.80 -11.19
C PHE A 118 6.19 -9.80 -12.52
N SER A 119 5.69 -10.96 -12.94
CA SER A 119 5.02 -11.12 -14.24
C SER A 119 3.79 -10.23 -14.43
N ASP A 120 3.10 -9.87 -13.34
CA ASP A 120 1.93 -8.97 -13.37
C ASP A 120 2.28 -7.48 -13.36
N PHE A 121 3.53 -7.10 -13.14
CA PHE A 121 4.02 -5.72 -13.36
C PHE A 121 4.37 -5.42 -14.82
N LEU A 122 4.41 -6.42 -15.72
CA LEU A 122 5.05 -6.29 -17.04
C LEU A 122 4.12 -5.86 -18.20
N GLY A 123 3.06 -5.09 -17.94
CA GLY A 123 1.97 -4.90 -18.90
C GLY A 123 1.64 -3.47 -19.34
N HIS A 124 2.32 -2.45 -18.83
CA HIS A 124 1.99 -1.05 -19.13
C HIS A 124 3.11 -0.36 -19.91
N SER A 125 2.72 0.48 -20.87
CA SER A 125 3.58 1.44 -21.53
C SER A 125 3.40 2.80 -20.87
N TYR A 126 4.51 3.53 -20.74
CA TYR A 126 4.54 4.89 -20.21
C TYR A 126 5.17 5.83 -21.24
N THR A 127 4.73 7.08 -21.30
CA THR A 127 5.28 8.09 -22.23
C THR A 127 6.16 9.12 -21.55
N CYS A 128 6.07 9.25 -20.23
CA CYS A 128 6.94 10.15 -19.48
C CYS A 128 7.44 9.53 -18.17
N GLY A 129 8.58 10.03 -17.69
CA GLY A 129 9.24 9.61 -16.47
C GLY A 129 9.86 10.78 -15.69
N GLY A 130 10.09 10.60 -14.40
CA GLY A 130 10.69 11.61 -13.54
C GLY A 130 11.20 11.05 -12.22
N ASN A 131 11.96 11.86 -11.50
CA ASN A 131 12.57 11.52 -10.21
C ASN A 131 12.42 12.67 -9.22
N ILE A 132 12.22 12.33 -7.94
CA ILE A 132 12.35 13.24 -6.80
C ILE A 132 13.63 12.85 -6.06
N ASP A 133 14.55 13.80 -5.98
CA ASP A 133 15.90 13.57 -5.45
C ASP A 133 15.94 13.64 -3.91
N GLU A 134 16.68 12.71 -3.32
CA GLU A 134 17.02 12.67 -1.88
C GLU A 134 17.78 13.93 -1.42
N SER A 135 18.34 14.71 -2.35
CA SER A 135 18.99 15.99 -2.04
C SER A 135 18.03 17.05 -1.48
N VAL A 136 16.74 16.96 -1.79
CA VAL A 136 15.69 17.87 -1.28
C VAL A 136 15.18 17.41 0.09
N GLN A 137 15.09 16.10 0.29
CA GLN A 137 14.63 15.49 1.53
C GLN A 137 15.46 14.25 1.84
N PRO A 138 16.53 14.36 2.66
CA PRO A 138 17.41 13.25 2.97
C PRO A 138 16.64 12.03 3.49
N GLY A 139 16.92 10.86 2.91
CA GLY A 139 16.24 9.61 3.25
C GLY A 139 14.94 9.37 2.49
N TYR A 140 14.50 10.29 1.61
CA TYR A 140 13.31 10.14 0.79
C TYR A 140 13.64 10.28 -0.69
N GLY A 141 13.44 9.21 -1.44
CA GLY A 141 13.66 9.19 -2.88
C GLY A 141 12.49 8.55 -3.60
N SER A 142 12.19 8.98 -4.81
CA SER A 142 11.23 8.28 -5.66
C SER A 142 11.44 8.51 -7.14
N SER A 143 11.15 7.47 -7.92
CA SER A 143 11.04 7.54 -9.38
C SER A 143 9.61 7.25 -9.78
N PHE A 144 9.15 7.83 -10.87
CA PHE A 144 7.83 7.54 -11.41
C PHE A 144 7.82 7.56 -12.93
N ALA A 145 6.95 6.74 -13.50
CA ALA A 145 6.59 6.72 -14.91
C ALA A 145 5.08 6.87 -15.02
N TYR A 146 4.62 7.58 -16.04
CA TYR A 146 3.23 7.97 -16.18
C TYR A 146 2.75 7.89 -17.63
N GLU A 147 1.48 7.57 -17.77
CA GLU A 147 0.73 7.58 -19.02
C GLU A 147 -0.68 8.09 -18.77
N GLU A 148 -1.16 8.95 -19.67
CA GLU A 148 -2.57 9.36 -19.70
C GLU A 148 -3.11 9.24 -21.12
N THR A 149 -4.13 8.40 -21.29
CA THR A 149 -4.84 8.24 -22.56
C THR A 149 -6.33 8.48 -22.33
N GLY A 150 -6.83 9.66 -22.69
CA GLY A 150 -8.22 10.02 -22.43
C GLY A 150 -8.50 10.08 -20.93
N THR A 151 -9.36 9.20 -20.42
CA THR A 151 -9.69 9.12 -18.99
C THR A 151 -8.88 8.08 -18.22
N LEU A 152 -8.05 7.29 -18.91
CA LEU A 152 -7.21 6.27 -18.30
C LEU A 152 -5.86 6.84 -17.92
N ARG A 153 -5.58 6.83 -16.62
CA ARG A 153 -4.28 7.20 -16.03
C ARG A 153 -3.56 5.94 -15.57
N LYS A 154 -2.27 5.83 -15.88
CA LYS A 154 -1.40 4.75 -15.41
C LYS A 154 -0.16 5.32 -14.77
N MET A 155 0.32 4.67 -13.73
CA MET A 155 1.54 5.03 -13.04
C MET A 155 2.32 3.80 -12.64
N LEU A 156 3.64 3.91 -12.73
CA LEU A 156 4.58 3.08 -11.99
C LEU A 156 5.42 4.01 -11.13
N ALA A 157 5.42 3.81 -9.82
CA ALA A 157 6.21 4.61 -8.90
C ALA A 157 7.05 3.68 -8.02
N SER A 158 8.33 3.99 -7.88
CA SER A 158 9.20 3.41 -6.86
C SER A 158 9.46 4.45 -5.77
N TYR A 159 9.71 3.99 -4.55
CA TYR A 159 10.03 4.87 -3.44
C TYR A 159 11.03 4.22 -2.49
N LYS A 160 11.79 5.09 -1.83
CA LYS A 160 12.58 4.80 -0.64
C LYS A 160 12.14 5.76 0.46
N TRP A 161 11.88 5.20 1.64
CA TRP A 161 11.51 5.90 2.85
C TRP A 161 12.46 5.48 3.97
N ALA A 162 13.35 6.38 4.34
CA ALA A 162 14.41 6.18 5.32
C ALA A 162 14.74 7.48 6.07
N PRO A 163 13.74 8.18 6.68
CA PRO A 163 13.98 9.42 7.42
C PRO A 163 15.06 9.26 8.50
N ASP A 164 15.11 8.08 9.12
CA ASP A 164 16.16 7.66 10.03
C ASP A 164 16.51 6.20 9.74
N VAL A 165 17.63 6.00 9.06
CA VAL A 165 18.17 4.68 8.67
C VAL A 165 18.49 3.79 9.86
N ALA A 166 18.64 4.34 11.07
CA ALA A 166 18.83 3.54 12.29
C ALA A 166 17.50 2.99 12.83
N GLN A 167 16.37 3.55 12.38
CA GLN A 167 15.04 3.23 12.89
C GLN A 167 14.24 2.39 11.90
N GLN A 168 14.21 2.77 10.63
CA GLN A 168 13.43 2.05 9.62
C GLN A 168 13.89 2.42 8.21
N ILE A 169 13.88 1.41 7.34
CA ILE A 169 14.06 1.62 5.90
C ILE A 169 12.96 0.86 5.18
N ALA A 170 12.21 1.54 4.31
CA ALA A 170 11.22 0.93 3.44
C ALA A 170 11.54 1.27 1.98
N ILE A 171 11.51 0.27 1.12
CA ILE A 171 11.58 0.44 -0.33
C ILE A 171 10.39 -0.29 -0.93
N GLY A 172 9.76 0.31 -1.94
CA GLY A 172 8.68 -0.34 -2.62
C GLY A 172 8.40 0.22 -4.00
N THR A 173 7.51 -0.47 -4.70
CA THR A 173 7.03 -0.12 -6.02
C THR A 173 5.52 -0.29 -6.06
N ILE A 174 4.87 0.65 -6.73
CA ILE A 174 3.43 0.73 -6.91
C ILE A 174 3.17 0.91 -8.39
N GLN A 175 2.46 -0.04 -8.98
CA GLN A 175 1.85 0.11 -10.29
C GLN A 175 0.36 0.32 -10.11
N ALA A 176 -0.19 1.34 -10.76
CA ALA A 176 -1.60 1.64 -10.67
C ALA A 176 -2.17 2.03 -12.02
N SER A 177 -3.44 1.68 -12.26
CA SER A 177 -4.24 2.27 -13.31
C SER A 177 -5.61 2.67 -12.77
N TYR A 178 -6.11 3.80 -13.24
CA TYR A 178 -7.43 4.30 -12.88
C TYR A 178 -8.08 4.98 -14.08
N ASP A 179 -9.32 4.62 -14.36
CA ASP A 179 -10.12 5.21 -15.42
C ASP A 179 -11.21 6.11 -14.82
N ASP A 180 -11.11 7.42 -15.08
CA ASP A 180 -12.06 8.41 -14.55
C ASP A 180 -13.49 8.26 -15.10
N THR A 181 -13.69 7.56 -16.22
CA THR A 181 -15.01 7.29 -16.79
C THR A 181 -15.59 6.00 -16.23
N THR A 182 -14.85 4.89 -16.37
CA THR A 182 -15.37 3.57 -15.96
C THR A 182 -15.21 3.31 -14.49
N LYS A 183 -14.39 4.10 -13.79
CA LYS A 183 -14.11 4.01 -12.35
C LYS A 183 -13.38 2.74 -11.94
N ASN A 184 -12.86 2.01 -12.94
CA ASN A 184 -12.05 0.84 -12.70
C ASN A 184 -10.69 1.25 -12.13
N VAL A 185 -10.27 0.51 -11.10
CA VAL A 185 -9.00 0.66 -10.40
C VAL A 185 -8.26 -0.66 -10.51
N GLU A 186 -6.99 -0.59 -10.88
CA GLU A 186 -6.02 -1.65 -10.63
C GLU A 186 -4.85 -1.07 -9.86
N LEU A 187 -4.43 -1.78 -8.83
CA LEU A 187 -3.28 -1.46 -8.01
C LEU A 187 -2.48 -2.74 -7.80
N ILE A 188 -1.19 -2.69 -8.05
CA ILE A 188 -0.23 -3.71 -7.67
C ILE A 188 0.85 -3.01 -6.88
N PHE A 189 1.16 -3.50 -5.69
CA PHE A 189 2.26 -2.96 -4.92
C PHE A 189 3.12 -4.07 -4.35
N ALA A 190 4.40 -3.78 -4.22
CA ALA A 190 5.35 -4.61 -3.50
C ALA A 190 6.26 -3.72 -2.69
N GLN A 191 6.62 -4.17 -1.49
CA GLN A 191 7.55 -3.46 -0.63
C GLN A 191 8.37 -4.42 0.21
N ALA A 192 9.53 -3.94 0.64
CA ALA A 192 10.34 -4.51 1.70
C ALA A 192 10.58 -3.43 2.76
N VAL A 193 10.38 -3.81 4.02
CA VAL A 193 10.58 -2.96 5.18
C VAL A 193 11.57 -3.64 6.11
N ASN A 194 12.59 -2.90 6.53
CA ASN A 194 13.59 -3.35 7.48
C ASN A 194 13.60 -2.48 8.73
N TYR A 195 13.64 -3.12 9.89
CA TYR A 195 13.84 -2.48 11.19
C TYR A 195 15.23 -2.89 11.71
N PRO A 196 16.23 -2.00 11.65
CA PRO A 196 17.56 -2.27 12.15
C PRO A 196 17.58 -2.70 13.62
N ALA A 197 18.69 -3.32 14.05
CA ALA A 197 18.90 -3.64 15.45
C ALA A 197 18.91 -2.35 16.30
N GLY A 198 18.08 -2.30 17.34
CA GLY A 198 17.90 -1.10 18.17
C GLY A 198 16.81 -0.15 17.65
N SER A 199 16.09 -0.52 16.59
CA SER A 199 14.91 0.22 16.14
C SER A 199 13.88 0.33 17.27
N THR A 200 13.33 1.52 17.42
CA THR A 200 12.24 1.87 18.33
C THR A 200 10.93 2.15 17.58
N MET A 201 10.96 2.09 16.25
CA MET A 201 9.79 2.23 15.38
C MET A 201 8.91 0.98 15.47
N GLY A 202 7.69 1.08 14.95
CA GLY A 202 6.59 0.13 15.10
C GLY A 202 6.81 -1.31 14.60
N GLY A 203 8.03 -1.76 14.31
CA GLY A 203 8.34 -3.12 13.89
C GLY A 203 9.25 -3.89 14.85
N PRO A 204 9.52 -5.18 14.57
CA PRO A 204 10.42 -5.97 15.40
C PRO A 204 11.87 -5.60 15.09
N SER A 205 12.54 -4.97 16.07
CA SER A 205 13.96 -4.60 15.97
C SER A 205 14.83 -5.76 15.52
N GLY A 206 15.68 -5.52 14.52
CA GLY A 206 16.59 -6.51 13.93
C GLY A 206 15.92 -7.46 12.93
N SER A 207 14.75 -7.09 12.41
CA SER A 207 14.02 -7.92 11.44
C SER A 207 13.37 -7.06 10.36
N GLY A 208 12.99 -7.70 9.26
CA GLY A 208 12.25 -7.08 8.19
C GLY A 208 11.08 -7.96 7.73
N PHE A 209 10.21 -7.38 6.93
CA PHE A 209 9.16 -8.10 6.23
C PHE A 209 9.03 -7.55 4.81
N ALA A 210 8.47 -8.37 3.94
CA ALA A 210 8.05 -7.94 2.62
C ALA A 210 6.56 -8.17 2.45
N THR A 211 5.95 -7.32 1.66
CA THR A 211 4.54 -7.40 1.31
C THR A 211 4.40 -7.29 -0.18
N ARG A 212 3.47 -8.05 -0.74
CA ARG A 212 2.94 -7.86 -2.08
C ARG A 212 1.43 -7.85 -2.01
N ALA A 213 0.79 -6.95 -2.74
CA ALA A 213 -0.64 -7.06 -2.96
C ALA A 213 -1.04 -6.60 -4.37
N ARG A 214 -2.21 -7.05 -4.77
CA ARG A 214 -2.94 -6.60 -5.94
C ARG A 214 -4.39 -6.40 -5.57
N ILE A 215 -4.92 -5.26 -5.98
CA ILE A 215 -6.32 -4.90 -5.88
C ILE A 215 -6.80 -4.57 -7.28
N THR A 216 -7.91 -5.16 -7.68
CA THR A 216 -8.69 -4.69 -8.83
C THR A 216 -10.09 -4.37 -8.34
N GLY A 217 -10.77 -3.41 -8.96
CA GLY A 217 -12.11 -3.04 -8.51
C GLY A 217 -12.71 -1.87 -9.26
N ASN A 218 -13.83 -1.38 -8.75
CA ASN A 218 -14.55 -0.25 -9.33
C ASN A 218 -15.02 0.72 -8.24
N SER A 219 -14.56 1.97 -8.28
CA SER A 219 -14.77 2.94 -7.19
C SER A 219 -16.22 3.41 -7.03
N ASP A 220 -17.06 3.19 -8.05
CA ASP A 220 -18.49 3.53 -7.99
C ASP A 220 -19.33 2.35 -7.47
N THR A 221 -19.01 1.12 -7.88
CA THR A 221 -19.76 -0.06 -7.41
C THR A 221 -19.23 -0.63 -6.10
N HIS A 222 -18.04 -0.20 -5.68
CA HIS A 222 -17.28 -0.67 -4.53
C HIS A 222 -16.88 -2.15 -4.64
N ASP A 223 -16.98 -2.74 -5.83
CA ASP A 223 -16.55 -4.11 -6.07
C ASP A 223 -15.02 -4.18 -6.05
N PHE A 224 -14.48 -5.28 -5.53
CA PHE A 224 -13.06 -5.54 -5.57
C PHE A 224 -12.70 -7.02 -5.65
N GLU A 225 -11.48 -7.26 -6.10
CA GLU A 225 -10.69 -8.46 -5.85
C GLU A 225 -9.38 -8.07 -5.17
N LEU A 226 -8.97 -8.84 -4.17
CA LEU A 226 -7.74 -8.65 -3.41
C LEU A 226 -6.90 -9.91 -3.51
N LYS A 227 -5.59 -9.74 -3.69
CA LYS A 227 -4.57 -10.75 -3.46
C LYS A 227 -3.47 -10.12 -2.65
N MET A 228 -3.01 -10.76 -1.59
CA MET A 228 -1.89 -10.25 -0.82
C MET A 228 -1.09 -11.37 -0.19
N PHE A 229 0.19 -11.10 0.01
CA PHE A 229 1.08 -11.91 0.81
C PHE A 229 1.94 -11.01 1.69
N THR A 230 2.03 -11.31 2.98
CA THR A 230 2.91 -10.61 3.91
C THR A 230 3.35 -11.55 5.02
N GLY A 231 4.66 -11.56 5.29
CA GLY A 231 5.26 -12.54 6.20
C GLY A 231 5.01 -13.97 5.71
N SER A 232 4.10 -14.68 6.39
CA SER A 232 3.65 -16.04 6.02
C SER A 232 2.17 -16.13 5.66
N THR A 233 1.45 -15.01 5.68
CA THR A 233 0.00 -14.97 5.50
C THR A 233 -0.31 -14.62 4.06
N SER A 234 -1.18 -15.43 3.43
CA SER A 234 -1.64 -15.23 2.07
C SER A 234 -3.15 -15.07 2.03
N LEU A 235 -3.63 -13.92 1.58
CA LEU A 235 -5.06 -13.65 1.51
C LEU A 235 -5.47 -13.42 0.06
N VAL A 236 -6.59 -14.01 -0.31
CA VAL A 236 -7.33 -13.63 -1.50
C VAL A 236 -8.74 -13.25 -1.10
N GLY A 237 -9.36 -12.31 -1.79
CA GLY A 237 -10.70 -11.89 -1.44
C GLY A 237 -11.46 -11.24 -2.57
N LYS A 238 -12.79 -11.22 -2.41
CA LYS A 238 -13.72 -10.59 -3.36
C LYS A 238 -14.95 -10.12 -2.62
N GLY A 239 -15.53 -9.02 -3.09
CA GLY A 239 -16.86 -8.60 -2.68
C GLY A 239 -17.07 -7.11 -2.85
N LYS A 240 -17.91 -6.53 -2.00
CA LYS A 240 -18.19 -5.11 -1.95
C LYS A 240 -17.64 -4.50 -0.66
N SER A 241 -16.78 -3.50 -0.80
CA SER A 241 -16.02 -2.92 0.32
C SER A 241 -16.78 -1.87 1.12
N GLN A 242 -17.89 -1.34 0.61
CA GLN A 242 -18.67 -0.29 1.26
C GLN A 242 -20.17 -0.53 1.14
N GLY A 243 -20.95 0.15 1.99
CA GLY A 243 -22.42 0.16 1.96
C GLY A 243 -23.07 -0.80 2.96
N ALA A 244 -24.18 -0.37 3.56
CA ALA A 244 -24.94 -1.19 4.49
C ALA A 244 -25.48 -2.46 3.80
N GLY A 245 -25.34 -3.61 4.45
CA GLY A 245 -25.76 -4.91 3.90
C GLY A 245 -24.79 -5.50 2.86
N ASN A 246 -23.71 -4.81 2.52
CA ASN A 246 -22.66 -5.37 1.67
C ASN A 246 -21.63 -6.15 2.49
N TYR A 247 -21.07 -7.16 1.85
CA TYR A 247 -20.10 -8.08 2.43
C TYR A 247 -18.99 -8.37 1.42
N PHE A 248 -17.90 -8.90 1.95
CA PHE A 248 -16.85 -9.49 1.16
C PHE A 248 -16.31 -10.74 1.84
N LEU A 249 -15.71 -11.59 1.03
CA LEU A 249 -15.16 -12.86 1.46
C LEU A 249 -13.65 -12.82 1.28
N ILE A 250 -12.92 -13.11 2.36
CA ILE A 250 -11.47 -13.34 2.34
C ILE A 250 -11.20 -14.82 2.59
N ARG A 251 -10.17 -15.36 1.96
CA ARG A 251 -9.67 -16.73 2.13
C ARG A 251 -8.19 -16.73 2.49
N ASP A 252 -7.84 -17.50 3.51
CA ASP A 252 -6.47 -17.90 3.86
C ASP A 252 -6.37 -19.43 3.79
N GLY A 253 -5.68 -19.96 2.78
CA GLY A 253 -5.64 -21.40 2.52
C GLY A 253 -7.05 -22.00 2.35
N SER A 254 -7.48 -22.82 3.31
CA SER A 254 -8.81 -23.46 3.34
C SER A 254 -9.82 -22.74 4.25
N ASN A 255 -9.39 -21.68 4.93
CA ASN A 255 -10.21 -20.90 5.85
C ASN A 255 -10.84 -19.70 5.13
N TYR A 256 -12.11 -19.41 5.44
CA TYR A 256 -12.89 -18.35 4.82
C TYR A 256 -13.46 -17.41 5.89
N PHE A 257 -13.46 -16.12 5.59
CA PHE A 257 -13.94 -15.07 6.48
C PHE A 257 -14.94 -14.21 5.71
N CYS A 258 -16.21 -14.24 6.13
CA CYS A 258 -17.26 -13.41 5.55
C CYS A 258 -17.42 -12.15 6.40
N ILE A 259 -17.00 -11.03 5.84
CA ILE A 259 -16.78 -9.79 6.56
C ILE A 259 -17.76 -8.73 6.05
N PRO A 260 -18.52 -8.06 6.93
CA PRO A 260 -19.35 -6.94 6.51
C PRO A 260 -18.49 -5.75 6.08
N ALA A 261 -18.95 -5.00 5.07
CA ALA A 261 -18.28 -3.82 4.54
C ALA A 261 -17.98 -2.72 5.60
N GLY A 262 -18.71 -2.71 6.71
CA GLY A 262 -18.51 -1.80 7.85
C GLY A 262 -17.81 -2.42 9.06
N ALA A 263 -17.13 -3.56 8.90
CA ALA A 263 -16.48 -4.25 10.01
C ALA A 263 -15.48 -3.36 10.75
N THR A 264 -15.55 -3.44 12.07
CA THR A 264 -14.62 -2.80 13.01
C THR A 264 -13.54 -3.78 13.46
N GLU A 265 -12.51 -3.25 14.10
CA GLU A 265 -11.49 -4.05 14.81
C GLU A 265 -12.10 -5.11 15.73
N THR A 266 -13.20 -4.80 16.43
CA THR A 266 -13.87 -5.74 17.32
C THR A 266 -14.56 -6.88 16.57
N ASP A 267 -15.18 -6.59 15.42
CA ASP A 267 -15.83 -7.60 14.59
C ASP A 267 -14.81 -8.61 14.06
N LEU A 268 -13.63 -8.13 13.66
CA LEU A 268 -12.55 -8.98 13.16
C LEU A 268 -11.87 -9.77 14.28
N ALA A 269 -11.69 -9.19 15.46
CA ALA A 269 -10.97 -9.83 16.56
C ALA A 269 -11.64 -11.12 17.06
N GLY A 270 -12.97 -11.18 17.01
CA GLY A 270 -13.75 -12.36 17.37
C GLY A 270 -14.06 -13.32 16.22
N MET A 271 -13.68 -12.97 14.98
CA MET A 271 -14.09 -13.72 13.80
C MET A 271 -13.44 -15.11 13.78
N GLN A 272 -14.25 -16.13 13.55
CA GLN A 272 -13.79 -17.50 13.38
C GLN A 272 -13.77 -17.86 11.89
N PRO A 273 -12.79 -18.67 11.45
CA PRO A 273 -12.75 -19.15 10.08
C PRO A 273 -13.90 -20.11 9.81
N MET A 274 -14.50 -19.99 8.62
CA MET A 274 -15.42 -20.95 8.03
C MET A 274 -14.66 -21.89 7.09
N ASN A 275 -15.19 -23.09 6.86
CA ASN A 275 -14.73 -23.92 5.73
C ASN A 275 -15.43 -23.49 4.42
N GLN A 276 -15.05 -24.10 3.31
CA GLN A 276 -15.61 -23.77 2.00
C GLN A 276 -17.11 -24.08 1.87
N THR A 277 -17.59 -25.17 2.45
CA THR A 277 -19.01 -25.55 2.42
C THR A 277 -19.85 -24.50 3.14
N ASP A 278 -19.41 -24.06 4.30
CA ASP A 278 -20.07 -23.01 5.10
C ASP A 278 -20.02 -21.66 4.37
N ALA A 279 -18.89 -21.33 3.72
CA ALA A 279 -18.78 -20.14 2.90
C ALA A 279 -19.76 -20.16 1.71
N ASN A 280 -19.90 -21.30 1.02
CA ASN A 280 -20.86 -21.49 -0.07
C ASN A 280 -22.32 -21.36 0.40
N ALA A 281 -22.62 -21.85 1.61
CA ALA A 281 -23.95 -21.79 2.21
C ALA A 281 -24.28 -20.42 2.84
N SER A 282 -23.28 -19.54 2.99
CA SER A 282 -23.47 -18.21 3.58
C SER A 282 -24.42 -17.37 2.73
N PRO A 283 -25.53 -16.84 3.30
CA PRO A 283 -26.43 -15.96 2.56
C PRO A 283 -25.76 -14.65 2.12
N ASN A 284 -24.72 -14.23 2.83
CA ASN A 284 -24.03 -12.95 2.61
C ASN A 284 -22.82 -13.08 1.68
N CYS A 285 -22.13 -14.23 1.69
CA CYS A 285 -20.86 -14.40 0.98
C CYS A 285 -20.82 -15.59 0.01
N GLY A 286 -21.87 -16.42 -0.04
CA GLY A 286 -21.91 -17.59 -0.93
C GLY A 286 -21.74 -17.24 -2.40
N VAL A 287 -22.22 -16.05 -2.80
CA VAL A 287 -22.04 -15.51 -4.17
C VAL A 287 -20.58 -15.27 -4.55
N TYR A 288 -19.67 -15.13 -3.58
CA TYR A 288 -18.24 -14.89 -3.82
C TYR A 288 -17.39 -16.16 -3.71
N ALA A 289 -17.89 -17.20 -3.04
CA ALA A 289 -17.09 -18.34 -2.60
C ALA A 289 -16.40 -19.10 -3.74
N THR A 290 -17.12 -19.40 -4.83
CA THR A 290 -16.53 -20.05 -6.02
C THR A 290 -15.41 -19.21 -6.63
N ALA A 291 -15.63 -17.90 -6.77
CA ALA A 291 -14.63 -16.99 -7.35
C ALA A 291 -13.39 -16.89 -6.46
N VAL A 292 -13.57 -16.71 -5.14
CA VAL A 292 -12.47 -16.63 -4.16
C VAL A 292 -11.68 -17.94 -4.06
N THR A 293 -12.35 -19.09 -4.20
CA THR A 293 -11.68 -20.41 -4.26
C THR A 293 -10.77 -20.50 -5.48
N ALA A 294 -11.24 -20.03 -6.63
CA ALA A 294 -10.49 -20.10 -7.90
C ALA A 294 -9.32 -19.10 -7.97
N MET A 295 -9.25 -18.11 -7.09
CA MET A 295 -8.15 -17.15 -7.06
C MET A 295 -6.84 -17.82 -6.64
N THR A 296 -5.82 -17.68 -7.47
CA THR A 296 -4.44 -17.99 -7.10
C THR A 296 -3.92 -16.96 -6.10
N SER A 297 -3.57 -17.45 -4.92
CA SER A 297 -2.91 -16.72 -3.84
C SER A 297 -1.46 -16.38 -4.19
N TYR A 298 -0.96 -15.24 -3.70
CA TYR A 298 0.48 -14.98 -3.69
C TYR A 298 1.18 -15.86 -2.65
N THR A 299 2.47 -16.09 -2.84
CA THR A 299 3.30 -16.96 -1.99
C THR A 299 4.59 -16.25 -1.57
N GLY A 300 5.43 -16.90 -0.76
CA GLY A 300 6.76 -16.35 -0.44
C GLY A 300 7.65 -16.15 -1.66
N ALA A 301 7.46 -16.94 -2.74
CA ALA A 301 8.17 -16.77 -4.00
C ALA A 301 7.73 -15.51 -4.77
N ASP A 302 6.57 -14.96 -4.40
CA ASP A 302 6.01 -13.74 -4.97
C ASP A 302 6.50 -12.49 -4.25
N LEU A 303 7.27 -12.61 -3.17
CA LEU A 303 7.79 -11.46 -2.44
C LEU A 303 9.05 -10.88 -3.10
N PRO A 304 9.28 -9.56 -2.97
CA PRO A 304 10.56 -9.00 -3.33
C PRO A 304 11.64 -9.60 -2.45
N ASN A 305 12.77 -9.98 -3.05
CA ASN A 305 13.90 -10.49 -2.28
C ASN A 305 14.43 -9.35 -1.39
N ILE A 306 14.49 -9.58 -0.08
CA ILE A 306 14.99 -8.59 0.87
C ILE A 306 16.51 -8.72 0.91
N ASP A 307 17.23 -8.05 0.01
CA ASP A 307 18.68 -7.92 0.14
C ASP A 307 19.04 -6.71 1.00
N LEU A 308 19.18 -6.92 2.31
CA LEU A 308 19.58 -5.88 3.27
C LEU A 308 20.97 -5.29 3.02
N SER A 309 21.83 -5.94 2.23
CA SER A 309 23.15 -5.42 1.88
C SER A 309 23.07 -4.32 0.80
N ASP A 310 22.09 -4.42 -0.10
CA ASP A 310 21.78 -3.37 -1.09
C ASP A 310 21.18 -2.12 -0.44
N PHE A 311 20.46 -2.28 0.68
CA PHE A 311 19.99 -1.14 1.49
C PHE A 311 21.15 -0.36 2.14
N ASN A 312 22.23 -1.05 2.51
CA ASN A 312 23.39 -0.46 3.19
C ASN A 312 24.45 0.12 2.22
N ASN A 313 24.55 -0.41 1.00
CA ASN A 313 25.49 0.07 -0.03
C ASN A 313 25.00 1.33 -0.77
N GLY A 314 23.80 1.83 -0.45
CA GLY A 314 23.10 2.88 -1.20
C GLY A 314 22.42 3.96 -0.36
N VAL A 315 22.95 4.31 0.82
CA VAL A 315 22.60 5.58 1.51
C VAL A 315 23.17 6.81 0.75
N ARG A 316 23.88 6.58 -0.37
CA ARG A 316 24.36 7.60 -1.33
C ARG A 316 24.25 7.16 -2.79
N GLY A 317 23.39 6.21 -3.11
CA GLY A 317 23.05 5.89 -4.49
C GLY A 317 22.06 6.93 -4.99
N THR A 318 22.40 7.66 -6.04
CA THR A 318 21.47 8.56 -6.73
C THR A 318 20.17 7.80 -7.01
N PRO A 319 18.96 8.34 -6.73
CA PRO A 319 17.65 7.70 -6.99
C PRO A 319 17.36 7.38 -8.47
N VAL A 320 18.36 7.48 -9.34
CA VAL A 320 18.23 7.62 -10.79
C VAL A 320 17.80 6.32 -11.47
N ASN A 321 17.93 5.15 -10.84
CA ASN A 321 17.72 3.87 -11.53
C ASN A 321 16.87 2.83 -10.76
N TYR A 322 15.85 3.23 -10.00
CA TYR A 322 14.88 2.24 -9.50
C TYR A 322 13.82 1.90 -10.56
N LEU A 323 13.55 2.84 -11.47
CA LEU A 323 12.91 2.55 -12.76
C LEU A 323 13.99 2.75 -13.81
N MET A 324 14.28 1.70 -14.58
CA MET A 324 15.16 1.85 -15.74
C MET A 324 14.36 2.59 -16.81
N PHE A 325 14.73 3.84 -17.05
CA PHE A 325 14.40 4.56 -18.28
C PHE A 325 15.57 4.42 -19.26
#